data_AF-A0A537N0A7-F1
#
_entry.id   AF-A0A537N0A7-F1
#
_cell.length_a   1.000
_cell.length_b   1.000
_cell.length_c   1.000
_cell.angle_alpha   90.00
_cell.angle_beta   90.00
_cell.angle_gamma   90.00
#
_symmetry.space_group_name_H-M   'P 1'
#
loop_
_entity.id
_entity.type
_entity.pdbx_description
1 polymer ?
#
loop_
_entity_poly.entity_id
_entity_poly.type
_entity_poly.pdbx_seq_one_letter_code
_entity_poly.pdbx_strand_id
1 'polypeptide(L)' 'MTGQSTTPLLDTVDIPADIRRLRADQLRQLADELRQETISAVSVTGGHLGAGLGVVELTVA' A
#
# COMPACT_ATOMS: atom_id res chain seq x y z
N MET A 1 1.80 21.89 10.94
CA MET A 1 2.19 20.62 11.58
C MET A 1 2.30 19.59 10.46
N THR A 2 3.47 19.44 9.84
CA THR A 2 3.69 18.38 8.85
C THR A 2 4.12 17.14 9.62
N GLY A 3 3.13 16.35 10.09
CA GLY A 3 3.42 15.00 10.55
C GLY A 3 3.92 14.22 9.35
N GLN A 4 5.15 13.71 9.39
CA GLN A 4 5.63 12.80 8.36
C GLN A 4 4.78 11.54 8.45
N SER A 5 3.99 11.29 7.41
CA SER A 5 3.28 10.02 7.28
C SER A 5 4.27 8.90 6.99
N THR A 6 4.00 7.72 7.53
CA THR A 6 4.74 6.48 7.26
C THR A 6 4.51 6.01 5.81
N THR A 7 3.43 6.45 5.17
CA THR A 7 3.03 6.07 3.81
C THR A 7 2.79 7.28 2.90
N PRO A 8 3.83 8.11 2.65
CA PRO A 8 3.67 9.39 1.96
C PRO A 8 3.21 9.30 0.50
N LEU A 9 3.39 8.16 -0.18
CA LEU A 9 2.83 7.96 -1.53
C LEU A 9 1.42 7.39 -1.47
N LEU A 10 1.16 6.42 -0.60
CA LEU A 10 -0.17 5.84 -0.44
C LEU A 10 -1.20 6.91 -0.03
N ASP A 11 -0.80 7.85 0.82
CA ASP A 11 -1.64 8.97 1.27
C ASP A 11 -2.03 9.93 0.14
N THR A 12 -1.40 9.83 -1.03
CA THR A 12 -1.71 10.64 -2.22
C THR A 12 -2.63 9.93 -3.21
N VAL A 13 -3.03 8.68 -2.92
CA VAL A 13 -3.83 7.83 -3.80
C VAL A 13 -5.20 7.61 -3.17
N ASP A 14 -6.20 8.34 -3.65
CA ASP A 14 -7.59 8.19 -3.21
C ASP A 14 -8.36 7.19 -4.08
N ILE A 15 -8.01 7.13 -5.38
CA ILE A 15 -8.65 6.23 -6.36
C ILE A 15 -7.62 5.51 -7.25
N PRO A 16 -7.96 4.35 -7.84
CA PRO A 16 -7.03 3.61 -8.71
C PRO A 16 -6.52 4.40 -9.92
N ALA A 17 -7.23 5.46 -10.33
CA ALA A 17 -6.79 6.33 -11.41
C ALA A 17 -5.58 7.20 -11.02
N ASP A 18 -5.36 7.48 -9.73
CA ASP A 18 -4.25 8.32 -9.26
C ASP A 18 -2.91 7.62 -9.42
N ILE A 19 -2.90 6.28 -9.32
CA ILE A 19 -1.71 5.44 -9.55
C ILE A 19 -1.15 5.67 -10.96
N ARG A 20 -2.01 5.91 -11.97
CA ARG A 20 -1.58 6.17 -13.35
C ARG A 20 -0.82 7.49 -13.51
N ARG A 21 -0.89 8.38 -12.52
CA ARG A 21 -0.20 9.68 -12.51
C ARG A 21 1.19 9.57 -11.87
N LEU A 22 1.50 8.45 -11.21
CA LEU A 22 2.79 8.19 -10.61
C LEU A 22 3.80 7.76 -11.66
N ARG A 23 5.05 8.13 -11.42
CA ARG A 23 6.17 7.64 -12.23
C ARG A 23 6.47 6.19 -11.90
N ALA A 24 7.05 5.45 -12.85
CA ALA A 24 7.37 4.03 -12.68
C ALA A 24 8.27 3.75 -11.46
N ASP A 25 9.17 4.67 -11.10
CA ASP A 25 10.03 4.57 -9.92
C ASP A 25 9.25 4.70 -8.59
N GLN A 26 8.12 5.43 -8.60
CA GLN A 26 7.24 5.61 -7.45
C GLN A 26 6.30 4.42 -7.23
N LEU A 27 6.00 3.64 -8.28
CA LEU A 27 5.11 2.48 -8.18
C LEU A 27 5.66 1.41 -7.24
N ARG A 28 6.99 1.21 -7.22
CA ARG A 28 7.62 0.26 -6.30
C ARG A 28 7.46 0.68 -4.84
N GLN A 29 7.68 1.96 -4.55
CA GLN A 29 7.51 2.51 -3.21
C GLN A 29 6.04 2.45 -2.78
N LEU A 30 5.10 2.80 -3.65
CA LEU A 30 3.66 2.67 -3.38
C LEU A 30 3.27 1.23 -3.02
N ALA A 31 3.80 0.24 -3.76
CA ALA A 31 3.53 -1.17 -3.47
C ALA A 31 4.09 -1.61 -2.11
N ASP A 32 5.27 -1.11 -1.74
CA ASP A 32 5.88 -1.41 -0.44
C ASP A 32 5.09 -0.77 0.72
N GLU A 33 4.64 0.47 0.57
CA GLU A 33 3.78 1.17 1.53
C GLU A 33 2.42 0.45 1.70
N LEU A 34 1.77 0.07 0.59
CA LEU A 34 0.51 -0.67 0.61
C LEU A 34 0.63 -2.03 1.30
N ARG A 35 1.76 -2.74 1.10
CA ARG A 35 2.03 -4.01 1.78
C ARG A 35 2.16 -3.81 3.28
N GLN A 36 2.89 -2.80 3.72
CA GLN A 36 3.09 -2.50 5.14
C GLN A 36 1.78 -2.14 5.82
N GLU A 37 0.96 -1.29 5.21
CA GLU A 37 -0.36 -0.94 5.76
C GLU A 37 -1.30 -2.13 5.81
N THR A 38 -1.30 -2.97 4.77
CA THR A 38 -2.09 -4.21 4.77
C THR A 38 -1.66 -5.13 5.92
N ILE A 39 -0.36 -5.34 6.11
CA ILE A 39 0.18 -6.15 7.22
C ILE A 39 -0.20 -5.54 8.57
N SER A 40 -0.04 -4.23 8.74
CA SER A 40 -0.38 -3.50 9.96
C SER A 40 -1.86 -3.65 10.30
N ALA A 41 -2.74 -3.37 9.33
CA ALA A 41 -4.19 -3.45 9.48
C ALA A 41 -4.67 -4.86 9.86
N VAL A 42 -4.08 -5.91 9.29
CA VAL A 42 -4.46 -7.30 9.61
C VAL A 42 -3.74 -7.85 10.85
N SER A 43 -2.61 -7.28 11.26
CA SER A 43 -1.86 -7.72 12.44
C SER A 43 -2.60 -7.42 13.75
N VAL A 44 -3.49 -6.42 13.77
CA VAL A 44 -4.27 -6.05 14.96
C VAL A 44 -5.31 -7.11 15.33
N THR A 45 -5.71 -7.98 14.39
CA THR A 45 -6.85 -8.91 14.56
C THR A 45 -6.45 -10.37 14.88
N GLY A 46 -5.16 -10.71 14.90
CA GLY A 46 -4.68 -11.98 15.49
C GLY A 46 -5.25 -13.29 14.91
N GLY A 47 -5.57 -13.39 13.61
CA GLY A 47 -6.11 -14.63 13.04
C GLY A 47 -5.96 -14.79 11.52
N HIS A 48 -5.24 -15.85 11.10
CA HIS A 48 -5.16 -16.43 9.74
C HIS A 48 -4.61 -15.51 8.62
N LEU A 49 -3.39 -15.04 8.84
CA LEU A 49 -2.48 -14.33 7.92
C LEU A 49 -1.99 -15.14 6.69
N GLY A 50 -2.81 -16.00 6.10
CA GLY A 50 -2.38 -16.88 4.99
C GLY A 50 -2.83 -16.46 3.58
N ALA A 51 -3.93 -15.73 3.43
CA ALA A 51 -4.64 -15.65 2.15
C ALA A 51 -4.57 -14.28 1.43
N GLY A 52 -4.21 -13.19 2.11
CA GLY A 52 -4.24 -11.83 1.53
C GLY A 52 -2.91 -11.33 0.95
N LEU A 53 -1.78 -11.90 1.36
CA LEU A 53 -0.44 -11.39 0.98
C LEU A 53 -0.07 -11.63 -0.49
N GLY A 54 -0.79 -12.47 -1.23
CA GLY A 54 -0.55 -12.70 -2.65
C GLY A 54 -1.39 -11.83 -3.59
N VAL A 55 -2.31 -11.01 -3.08
CA VAL A 55 -3.25 -10.21 -3.89
C VAL A 55 -2.69 -8.82 -4.21
N VAL A 56 -1.77 -8.30 -3.38
CA VAL A 56 -1.18 -6.98 -3.57
C VAL A 56 -0.34 -6.94 -4.85
N GLU A 57 0.50 -7.95 -5.09
CA GLU A 57 1.30 -8.05 -6.33
C GLU A 57 0.43 -8.29 -7.58
N LEU A 58 -0.75 -8.89 -7.43
CA LEU A 58 -1.68 -9.19 -8.53
C LEU A 58 -2.60 -8.02 -8.91
N THR A 59 -2.77 -7.04 -8.02
CA THR A 59 -3.65 -5.87 -8.24
C THR A 59 -2.87 -4.66 -8.75
N VAL A 60 -1.56 -4.60 -8.51
CA VAL A 60 -0.67 -3.53 -8.99
C VAL A 60 -0.09 -3.80 -10.39
N ALA A 61 -0.10 -5.06 -10.85
CA ALA A 61 0.40 -5.48 -12.16
C ALA A 61 -0.50 -5.04 -13.34
#